data_AF-A0A2G2KRJ0-F1
#
_entry.id   AF-A0A2G2KRJ0-F1
#
_cell.length_a   1.000
_cell.length_b   1.000
_cell.length_c   1.000
_cell.angle_alpha   90.00
_cell.angle_beta   90.00
_cell.angle_gamma   90.00
#
_symmetry.space_group_name_H-M   'P 1'
#
loop_
_entity.id
_entity.type
_entity.pdbx_description
1 polymer ?
#
loop_
_entity_poly.entity_id
_entity_poly.type
_entity_poly.pdbx_seq_one_letter_code
_entity_poly.pdbx_strand_id
1 'polypeptide(L)'
;MGTLLAESVPIVALAAVVAIGAHEGIEAFYDNMLTPDLSGTPATPPEDPDDFENIDHSSQLDVSGKRARVRLRTALKTPKGQQAHHTIPWELRNHTVVRQAARGGFNMNGKMNGISLGPTRHMGSHPQYTRIVERSLNRMGNKPMNDRQAALALRNYAIRANRIISRSSAKLR
;
A
#
# COMPACT_ATOMS: atom_id res chain seq x y z
N MET A 1 -40.86 -3.66 -18.56
CA MET A 1 -40.02 -2.57 -18.01
C MET A 1 -39.23 -3.16 -16.85
N GLY A 2 -37.95 -3.48 -17.10
CA GLY A 2 -37.11 -4.23 -16.18
C GLY A 2 -36.33 -3.32 -15.26
N THR A 3 -36.59 -3.43 -13.97
CA THR A 3 -35.85 -2.80 -12.88
C THR A 3 -34.55 -3.59 -12.68
N LEU A 4 -33.39 -2.99 -12.94
CA LEU A 4 -32.09 -3.57 -12.56
C LEU A 4 -31.94 -3.43 -11.05
N LEU A 5 -32.05 -4.56 -10.34
CA LEU A 5 -31.61 -4.68 -8.96
C LEU A 5 -30.08 -4.73 -8.95
N ALA A 6 -29.47 -3.83 -8.19
CA ALA A 6 -28.05 -3.88 -7.88
C ALA A 6 -27.75 -5.16 -7.10
N GLU A 7 -27.06 -6.09 -7.73
CA GLU A 7 -26.57 -7.29 -7.08
C GLU A 7 -25.47 -6.92 -6.09
N SER A 8 -25.83 -6.98 -4.81
CA SER A 8 -24.93 -6.94 -3.68
C SER A 8 -24.04 -8.18 -3.69
N VAL A 9 -22.77 -8.02 -4.06
CA VAL A 9 -21.77 -9.09 -3.97
C VAL A 9 -21.65 -9.55 -2.50
N PRO A 10 -21.92 -10.84 -2.19
CA PRO A 10 -21.93 -11.29 -0.80
C PRO A 10 -20.52 -11.34 -0.22
N ILE A 11 -20.34 -10.64 0.90
CA ILE A 11 -19.13 -10.64 1.74
C ILE A 11 -19.10 -11.95 2.53
N VAL A 12 -18.77 -13.06 1.88
CA VAL A 12 -18.48 -14.33 2.56
C VAL A 12 -17.24 -14.97 1.96
N ALA A 13 -16.07 -14.48 2.37
CA ALA A 13 -14.80 -15.20 2.27
C ALA A 13 -13.81 -14.61 3.28
N LEU A 14 -14.08 -14.73 4.58
CA LEU A 14 -13.06 -14.42 5.59
C LEU A 14 -12.98 -15.44 6.74
N ALA A 15 -13.50 -16.65 6.58
CA ALA A 15 -13.39 -17.68 7.61
C ALA A 15 -13.40 -19.09 7.03
N ALA A 16 -12.51 -19.38 6.06
CA ALA A 16 -12.16 -20.76 5.68
C ALA A 16 -11.02 -20.75 4.64
N VAL A 17 -9.80 -20.37 5.05
CA VAL A 17 -8.58 -20.84 4.35
C VAL A 17 -7.57 -21.28 5.42
N VAL A 18 -8.05 -22.10 6.34
CA VAL A 18 -7.21 -23.01 7.12
C VAL A 18 -7.56 -24.39 6.60
N ALA A 19 -6.55 -25.11 6.15
CA ALA A 19 -6.58 -26.43 5.52
C ALA A 19 -6.87 -26.45 3.99
N ILE A 20 -5.88 -26.97 3.27
CA ILE A 20 -5.90 -27.51 1.91
C ILE A 20 -5.60 -26.52 0.75
N GLY A 21 -4.31 -26.46 0.37
CA GLY A 21 -3.92 -26.59 -1.05
C GLY A 21 -4.03 -25.40 -2.03
N ALA A 22 -4.28 -24.15 -1.61
CA ALA A 22 -4.51 -23.05 -2.55
C ALA A 22 -3.37 -21.99 -2.58
N HIS A 23 -2.22 -22.31 -3.17
CA HIS A 23 -1.14 -21.32 -3.33
C HIS A 23 -1.40 -20.34 -4.50
N GLU A 24 -2.20 -20.72 -5.50
CA GLU A 24 -2.48 -19.88 -6.69
C GLU A 24 -3.67 -18.93 -6.51
N GLY A 25 -4.70 -19.34 -5.76
CA GLY A 25 -5.91 -18.53 -5.54
C GLY A 25 -5.71 -17.33 -4.61
N ILE A 26 -4.83 -17.47 -3.61
CA ILE A 26 -4.51 -16.38 -2.67
C ILE A 26 -3.74 -15.28 -3.39
N GLU A 27 -2.74 -15.65 -4.20
CA GLU A 27 -1.96 -14.72 -5.00
C GLU A 27 -2.83 -13.96 -5.99
N ALA A 28 -3.72 -14.62 -6.75
CA ALA A 28 -4.63 -13.97 -7.69
C ALA A 28 -5.64 -13.03 -7.01
N PHE A 29 -6.13 -13.39 -5.81
CA PHE A 29 -7.00 -12.52 -5.01
C PHE A 29 -6.29 -11.25 -4.55
N TYR A 30 -5.07 -11.38 -4.00
CA TYR A 30 -4.25 -10.22 -3.64
C TYR A 30 -3.83 -9.42 -4.86
N ASP A 31 -3.52 -10.08 -5.98
CA ASP A 31 -3.15 -9.42 -7.24
C ASP A 31 -4.30 -8.54 -7.73
N ASN A 32 -5.53 -9.05 -7.73
CA ASN A 32 -6.73 -8.31 -8.14
C ASN A 32 -7.01 -7.12 -7.18
N MET A 33 -6.85 -7.33 -5.87
CA MET A 33 -7.14 -6.32 -4.84
C MET A 33 -6.07 -5.22 -4.71
N LEU A 34 -4.82 -5.55 -5.05
CA LEU A 34 -3.66 -4.64 -5.04
C LEU A 34 -3.27 -4.18 -6.45
N THR A 35 -4.01 -4.54 -7.50
CA THR A 35 -3.73 -4.00 -8.84
C THR A 35 -3.67 -2.48 -8.78
N PRO A 36 -2.59 -1.85 -9.26
CA PRO A 36 -2.55 -0.41 -9.40
C PRO A 36 -3.78 0.02 -10.22
N ASP A 37 -4.55 0.99 -9.73
CA ASP A 37 -5.53 1.64 -10.61
C ASP A 37 -4.72 2.50 -11.58
N LEU A 38 -4.55 1.98 -12.78
CA LEU A 38 -3.74 2.59 -13.84
C LEU A 38 -4.59 3.44 -14.79
N SER A 39 -5.85 3.74 -14.44
CA SER A 39 -6.78 4.53 -15.26
C SER A 39 -6.41 6.02 -15.31
N GLY A 40 -5.47 6.48 -14.48
CA GLY A 40 -5.01 7.87 -14.49
C GLY A 40 -6.05 8.90 -14.03
N THR A 41 -7.28 8.49 -13.78
CA THR A 41 -8.29 9.31 -13.12
C THR A 41 -8.03 9.30 -11.62
N PRO A 42 -7.77 10.45 -10.98
CA PRO A 42 -7.73 10.52 -9.53
C PRO A 42 -9.04 9.97 -8.99
N ALA A 43 -8.98 9.02 -8.06
CA ALA A 43 -10.13 8.65 -7.24
C ALA A 43 -10.46 9.86 -6.36
N THR A 44 -11.20 10.81 -6.97
CA THR A 44 -11.41 12.19 -6.50
C THR A 44 -10.09 12.94 -6.20
N PRO A 45 -9.97 14.23 -6.56
CA PRO A 45 -8.93 15.05 -5.96
C PRO A 45 -9.04 14.92 -4.43
N PRO A 46 -7.92 14.78 -3.69
CA PRO A 46 -7.93 14.95 -2.24
C PRO A 46 -8.74 16.20 -1.89
N GLU A 47 -9.66 16.06 -0.96
CA GLU A 47 -10.56 17.15 -0.51
C GLU A 47 -9.80 18.29 0.20
N ASP A 48 -8.47 18.18 0.30
CA ASP A 48 -7.57 19.14 0.91
C ASP A 48 -6.48 19.58 -0.10
N PRO A 49 -6.47 20.85 -0.54
CA PRO A 49 -5.48 21.38 -1.48
C PRO A 49 -4.07 21.49 -0.90
N ASP A 50 -3.88 21.35 0.42
CA ASP A 50 -2.58 21.52 1.08
C ASP A 50 -1.71 20.24 1.07
N ASP A 51 -2.21 19.11 0.54
CA ASP A 51 -1.48 17.84 0.44
C ASP A 51 -0.48 17.77 -0.75
N PHE A 52 -0.48 18.76 -1.65
CA PHE A 52 0.18 18.68 -2.96
C PHE A 52 1.37 19.62 -3.13
N GLU A 53 2.10 19.88 -2.06
CA GLU A 53 3.43 20.43 -2.25
C GLU A 53 4.27 19.35 -2.97
N ASN A 54 4.62 19.59 -4.25
CA ASN A 54 5.53 18.77 -5.07
C ASN A 54 6.95 18.81 -4.47
N ILE A 55 7.08 18.37 -3.22
CA ILE A 55 8.34 18.30 -2.51
C ILE A 55 9.02 17.01 -2.93
N ASP A 56 10.21 17.13 -3.50
CA ASP A 56 11.06 15.98 -3.74
C ASP A 56 11.44 15.31 -2.41
N HIS A 57 11.01 14.06 -2.25
CA HIS A 57 11.28 13.22 -1.09
C HIS A 57 12.37 12.18 -1.34
N SER A 58 13.17 12.30 -2.40
CA SER A 58 14.24 11.34 -2.72
C SER A 58 15.23 11.14 -1.57
N SER A 59 15.53 12.20 -0.81
CA SER A 59 16.38 12.13 0.40
C SER A 59 15.80 11.23 1.51
N GLN A 60 14.52 10.86 1.43
CA GLN A 60 13.90 9.90 2.34
C GLN A 60 14.29 8.45 2.03
N LEU A 61 14.85 8.17 0.86
CA LEU A 61 15.27 6.84 0.42
C LEU A 61 16.70 6.49 0.87
N ASP A 62 17.53 7.49 1.16
CA ASP A 62 18.97 7.33 1.43
C ASP A 62 19.32 7.16 2.92
N VAL A 63 18.32 6.99 3.78
CA VAL A 63 18.57 6.76 5.21
C VAL A 63 18.73 5.28 5.55
N SER A 64 19.29 4.97 6.72
CA SER A 64 19.32 3.59 7.20
C SER A 64 17.91 3.07 7.47
N GLY A 65 17.69 1.75 7.35
CA GLY A 65 16.39 1.13 7.65
C GLY A 65 15.92 1.38 9.09
N LYS A 66 16.83 1.55 10.05
CA LYS A 66 16.51 1.97 11.42
C LYS A 66 15.94 3.39 11.44
N ARG A 67 16.58 4.34 10.74
CA ARG A 67 16.10 5.72 10.63
C ARG A 67 14.77 5.81 9.87
N ALA A 68 14.59 5.01 8.82
CA ALA A 68 13.33 4.92 8.07
C ALA A 68 12.16 4.53 8.99
N ARG A 69 12.32 3.46 9.79
CA ARG A 69 11.31 3.04 10.77
C ARG A 69 11.01 4.12 11.81
N VAL A 70 12.04 4.80 12.32
CA VAL A 70 11.86 5.93 13.26
C VAL A 70 11.07 7.07 12.63
N ARG A 71 11.43 7.48 11.40
CA ARG A 71 10.73 8.54 10.67
C ARG A 71 9.27 8.18 10.43
N LEU A 72 8.99 6.95 9.98
CA LEU A 72 7.62 6.49 9.80
C LEU A 72 6.84 6.48 11.11
N ARG A 73 7.44 5.98 12.20
CA ARG A 73 6.83 5.98 13.53
C ARG A 73 6.42 7.39 13.96
N THR A 74 7.30 8.37 13.75
CA THR A 74 7.02 9.78 14.04
C THR A 74 5.89 10.32 13.15
N ALA A 75 5.94 10.08 11.84
CA ALA A 75 4.92 10.54 10.90
C ALA A 75 3.53 9.97 11.20
N LEU A 76 3.46 8.70 11.63
CA LEU A 76 2.22 8.02 12.02
C LEU A 76 1.73 8.40 13.43
N LYS A 77 2.58 9.05 14.25
CA LYS A 77 2.35 9.20 15.69
C LYS A 77 2.01 7.85 16.34
N THR A 78 2.74 6.80 15.97
CA THR A 78 2.42 5.41 16.35
C THR A 78 2.29 5.28 17.88
N PRO A 79 1.16 4.75 18.38
CA PRO A 79 0.94 4.58 19.81
C PRO A 79 1.99 3.70 20.51
N LYS A 80 2.11 3.86 21.82
CA LYS A 80 2.89 2.94 22.66
C LYS A 80 2.31 1.52 22.53
N GLY A 81 3.18 0.51 22.43
CA GLY A 81 2.79 -0.87 22.23
C GLY A 81 2.43 -1.25 20.79
N GLN A 82 2.46 -0.32 19.83
CA GLN A 82 2.31 -0.60 18.40
C GLN A 82 3.63 -0.39 17.65
N GLN A 83 3.75 -1.03 16.49
CA GLN A 83 4.88 -0.92 15.58
C GLN A 83 4.43 -0.22 14.29
N ALA A 84 5.27 0.69 13.78
CA ALA A 84 5.07 1.30 12.49
C ALA A 84 5.47 0.30 11.40
N HIS A 85 4.53 0.00 10.50
CA HIS A 85 4.72 -0.93 9.40
C HIS A 85 4.65 -0.18 8.08
N HIS A 86 5.70 -0.30 7.27
CA HIS A 86 5.74 0.27 5.92
C HIS A 86 4.85 -0.51 4.97
N THR A 87 3.95 0.17 4.28
CA THR A 87 3.04 -0.45 3.31
C THR A 87 3.77 -0.85 2.04
N ILE A 88 4.51 0.08 1.43
CA ILE A 88 5.55 -0.25 0.47
C ILE A 88 6.80 -0.60 1.28
N PRO A 89 7.29 -1.85 1.24
CA PRO A 89 8.41 -2.30 2.03
C PRO A 89 9.67 -1.47 1.79
N TRP A 90 10.41 -1.18 2.86
CA TRP A 90 11.66 -0.43 2.81
C TRP A 90 12.72 -1.10 1.91
N GLU A 91 12.65 -2.42 1.78
CA GLU A 91 13.47 -3.25 0.90
C GLU A 91 13.33 -2.83 -0.58
N LEU A 92 12.16 -2.32 -0.97
CA LEU A 92 11.85 -1.88 -2.33
C LEU A 92 12.12 -0.39 -2.58
N ARG A 93 12.74 0.32 -1.64
CA ARG A 93 13.02 1.77 -1.77
C ARG A 93 13.81 2.15 -3.04
N ASN A 94 14.63 1.23 -3.54
CA ASN A 94 15.47 1.44 -4.72
C ASN A 94 14.77 1.10 -6.04
N HIS A 95 13.53 0.58 -5.98
CA HIS A 95 12.75 0.26 -7.16
C HIS A 95 12.50 1.53 -8.00
N THR A 96 12.60 1.43 -9.32
CA THR A 96 12.52 2.58 -10.24
C THR A 96 11.26 3.42 -10.01
N VAL A 97 10.08 2.79 -9.94
CA VAL A 97 8.80 3.45 -9.63
C VAL A 97 8.81 4.16 -8.27
N VAL A 98 9.47 3.59 -7.25
CA VAL A 98 9.53 4.21 -5.91
C VAL A 98 10.41 5.45 -5.93
N ARG A 99 11.57 5.38 -6.59
CA ARG A 99 12.45 6.55 -6.78
C ARG A 99 11.75 7.65 -7.59
N GLN A 100 11.01 7.25 -8.61
CA GLN A 100 10.22 8.14 -9.44
C GLN A 100 9.10 8.83 -8.65
N ALA A 101 8.34 8.04 -7.89
CA ALA A 101 7.30 8.54 -7.00
C ALA A 101 7.86 9.47 -5.92
N ALA A 102 9.05 9.20 -5.38
CA ALA A 102 9.67 10.04 -4.36
C ALA A 102 9.98 11.45 -4.88
N ARG A 103 10.50 11.58 -6.11
CA ARG A 103 10.67 12.88 -6.78
C ARG A 103 9.35 13.61 -7.00
N GLY A 104 8.28 12.86 -7.27
CA GLY A 104 6.94 13.39 -7.48
C GLY A 104 6.12 13.67 -6.22
N GLY A 105 6.70 13.57 -5.02
CA GLY A 105 6.02 13.89 -3.76
C GLY A 105 5.58 12.70 -2.91
N PHE A 106 5.93 11.46 -3.26
CA PHE A 106 5.66 10.31 -2.39
C PHE A 106 6.72 10.17 -1.28
N ASN A 107 6.33 10.44 -0.03
CA ASN A 107 7.23 10.22 1.11
C ASN A 107 7.22 8.75 1.56
N MET A 108 8.29 8.01 1.25
CA MET A 108 8.49 6.61 1.67
C MET A 108 8.39 6.40 3.19
N ASN A 109 8.71 7.42 3.98
CA ASN A 109 8.62 7.39 5.45
C ASN A 109 7.45 8.22 5.99
N GLY A 110 6.52 8.62 5.13
CA GLY A 110 5.36 9.42 5.48
C GLY A 110 4.14 8.59 5.88
N LYS A 111 3.13 9.27 6.43
CA LYS A 111 1.87 8.65 6.88
C LYS A 111 1.18 7.82 5.80
N MET A 112 1.29 8.22 4.54
CA MET A 112 0.66 7.54 3.40
C MET A 112 1.24 6.16 3.12
N ASN A 113 2.50 5.93 3.52
CA ASN A 113 3.20 4.66 3.32
C ASN A 113 3.29 3.80 4.59
N GLY A 114 2.37 3.98 5.55
CA GLY A 114 2.39 3.08 6.68
C GLY A 114 1.12 3.01 7.51
N ILE A 115 1.14 2.05 8.41
CA ILE A 115 0.08 1.74 9.35
C ILE A 115 0.69 1.36 10.70
N SER A 116 0.01 1.71 11.79
CA SER A 116 0.40 1.26 13.13
C SER A 116 -0.26 -0.09 13.42
N LEU A 117 0.54 -1.10 13.73
CA LEU A 117 0.09 -2.48 13.99
C LEU A 117 0.44 -2.92 15.42
N GLY A 118 -0.43 -3.72 16.04
CA GLY A 118 -0.14 -4.37 17.32
C GLY A 118 0.88 -5.51 17.19
N PRO A 119 1.49 -5.97 18.30
CA PRO A 119 2.61 -6.91 18.30
C PRO A 119 2.25 -8.31 17.77
N THR A 120 1.02 -8.78 18.01
CA THR A 120 0.50 -10.05 17.48
C THR A 120 0.15 -10.00 15.98
N ARG A 121 0.23 -8.82 15.36
CA ARG A 121 -0.24 -8.55 13.99
C ARG A 121 0.90 -8.34 12.99
N HIS A 122 2.14 -8.50 13.46
CA HIS A 122 3.36 -8.36 12.67
C HIS A 122 3.89 -9.74 12.18
N MET A 123 2.98 -10.72 12.00
CA MET A 123 3.27 -12.15 11.77
C MET A 123 2.99 -12.64 10.34
N GLY A 124 2.85 -11.74 9.36
CA GLY A 124 2.83 -12.16 7.94
C GLY A 124 4.22 -12.57 7.45
N SER A 125 4.29 -13.43 6.43
CA SER A 125 5.57 -13.73 5.75
C SER A 125 6.07 -12.47 5.04
N HIS A 126 6.97 -11.75 5.70
CA HIS A 126 7.59 -10.52 5.20
C HIS A 126 8.13 -10.68 3.76
N PRO A 127 8.77 -11.81 3.36
CA PRO A 127 9.21 -12.02 1.98
C PRO A 127 8.08 -12.13 0.95
N GLN A 128 6.97 -12.80 1.29
CA GLN A 128 5.85 -12.97 0.36
C GLN A 128 5.15 -11.65 0.09
N TYR A 129 4.88 -10.86 1.15
CA TYR A 129 4.32 -9.53 1.00
C TYR A 129 5.21 -8.63 0.13
N THR A 130 6.53 -8.63 0.38
CA THR A 130 7.48 -7.87 -0.44
C THR A 130 7.42 -8.27 -1.90
N ARG A 131 7.34 -9.57 -2.21
CA ARG A 131 7.23 -10.06 -3.60
C ARG A 131 5.94 -9.59 -4.29
N ILE A 132 4.81 -9.60 -3.59
CA ILE A 132 3.52 -9.12 -4.13
C ILE A 132 3.59 -7.62 -4.44
N VAL A 133 4.18 -6.83 -3.53
CA VAL A 133 4.35 -5.40 -3.75
C VAL A 133 5.28 -5.14 -4.93
N GLU A 134 6.43 -5.83 -5.00
CA GLU A 134 7.38 -5.71 -6.11
C GLU A 134 6.72 -6.02 -7.47
N ARG A 135 5.92 -7.08 -7.57
CA ARG A 135 5.16 -7.39 -8.80
C ARG A 135 4.23 -6.25 -9.19
N SER A 136 3.56 -5.64 -8.22
CA SER A 136 2.68 -4.49 -8.47
C SER A 136 3.44 -3.26 -8.93
N LEU A 137 4.63 -3.01 -8.37
CA LEU A 137 5.51 -1.93 -8.82
C LEU A 137 6.03 -2.17 -10.24
N ASN A 138 6.42 -3.41 -10.57
CA ASN A 138 6.83 -3.78 -11.93
C ASN A 138 5.72 -3.53 -12.95
N ARG A 139 4.48 -3.96 -12.65
CA ARG A 139 3.32 -3.67 -13.52
C ARG A 139 3.05 -2.18 -13.68
N MET A 140 3.19 -1.41 -12.60
CA MET A 140 3.05 0.04 -12.64
C MET A 140 4.09 0.67 -13.56
N GLY A 141 5.34 0.19 -13.50
CA GLY A 141 6.46 0.66 -14.33
C GLY A 141 6.36 0.33 -15.82
N ASN A 142 5.48 -0.59 -16.22
CA ASN A 142 5.24 -0.89 -17.64
C ASN A 142 4.48 0.22 -18.38
N LYS A 143 3.95 1.21 -17.65
CA LYS A 143 3.31 2.39 -18.25
C LYS A 143 4.23 3.60 -18.13
N PRO A 144 4.39 4.40 -19.20
CA PRO A 144 5.11 5.65 -19.10
C PRO A 144 4.35 6.58 -18.15
N MET A 145 5.07 7.07 -17.14
CA MET A 145 4.58 8.03 -16.16
C MET A 145 5.63 9.11 -15.97
N ASN A 146 5.21 10.34 -15.70
CA ASN A 146 6.08 11.35 -15.09
C ASN A 146 6.15 11.15 -13.56
N ASP A 147 7.03 11.89 -12.89
CA ASP A 147 7.28 11.77 -11.45
C ASP A 147 5.98 11.94 -10.62
N ARG A 148 5.15 12.93 -10.95
CA ARG A 148 3.87 13.19 -10.28
C ARG A 148 2.87 12.04 -10.48
N GLN A 149 2.77 11.49 -11.68
CA GLN A 149 1.90 10.34 -11.97
C GLN A 149 2.34 9.10 -11.19
N ALA A 150 3.65 8.85 -11.09
CA ALA A 150 4.17 7.75 -10.28
C ALA A 150 3.85 7.95 -8.79
N ALA A 151 3.97 9.18 -8.28
CA ALA A 151 3.64 9.51 -6.89
C ALA A 151 2.17 9.26 -6.57
N LEU A 152 1.26 9.70 -7.46
CA LEU A 152 -0.18 9.47 -7.33
C LEU A 152 -0.52 7.97 -7.37
N ALA A 153 0.02 7.24 -8.34
CA ALA A 153 -0.23 5.82 -8.49
C ALA A 153 0.25 5.02 -7.28
N LEU A 154 1.44 5.34 -6.76
CA LEU A 154 2.01 4.67 -5.59
C LEU A 154 1.26 5.05 -4.29
N ARG A 155 0.86 6.31 -4.13
CA ARG A 155 -0.02 6.76 -3.03
C ARG A 155 -1.33 5.98 -3.02
N ASN A 156 -2.01 5.88 -4.17
CA ASN A 156 -3.29 5.18 -4.28
C ASN A 156 -3.15 3.68 -4.03
N TYR A 157 -2.05 3.08 -4.47
CA TYR A 157 -1.71 1.70 -4.11
C TYR A 157 -1.53 1.55 -2.59
N ALA A 158 -0.71 2.39 -1.95
CA ALA A 158 -0.44 2.31 -0.52
C ALA A 158 -1.69 2.52 0.34
N ILE A 159 -2.57 3.47 -0.03
CA ILE A 159 -3.86 3.68 0.65
C ILE A 159 -4.72 2.43 0.57
N ARG A 160 -4.85 1.81 -0.62
CA ARG A 160 -5.64 0.60 -0.80
C ARG A 160 -5.07 -0.57 0.00
N ALA A 161 -3.76 -0.80 -0.09
CA ALA A 161 -3.06 -1.80 0.71
C ALA A 161 -3.29 -1.59 2.21
N ASN A 162 -3.19 -0.35 2.71
CA ASN A 162 -3.46 -0.02 4.10
C ASN A 162 -4.91 -0.33 4.51
N ARG A 163 -5.90 -0.05 3.67
CA ARG A 163 -7.31 -0.41 3.93
C ARG A 163 -7.49 -1.92 4.03
N ILE A 164 -6.81 -2.69 3.19
CA ILE A 164 -6.85 -4.17 3.20
C ILE A 164 -6.26 -4.70 4.50
N ILE A 165 -5.03 -4.26 4.85
CA ILE A 165 -4.35 -4.63 6.09
C ILE A 165 -5.19 -4.22 7.31
N SER A 166 -5.81 -3.04 7.28
CA SER A 166 -6.68 -2.58 8.37
C SER A 166 -7.91 -3.49 8.53
N ARG A 167 -8.58 -3.84 7.44
CA ARG A 167 -9.79 -4.68 7.46
C ARG A 167 -9.49 -6.12 7.87
N SER A 168 -8.40 -6.71 7.37
CA SER A 168 -7.97 -8.04 7.81
C SER A 168 -7.57 -8.02 9.29
N SER A 169 -7.01 -6.92 9.78
CA SER A 169 -6.70 -6.75 11.21
C SER A 169 -7.92 -6.53 12.11
N ALA A 170 -9.05 -6.09 11.55
CA ALA A 170 -10.28 -5.82 12.30
C ALA A 170 -11.12 -7.07 12.53
N LYS A 171 -11.11 -8.03 11.59
CA LYS A 171 -11.90 -9.27 11.68
C LYS A 171 -11.25 -10.39 12.51
N LEU A 172 -10.04 -10.18 13.03
CA LEU A 172 -9.34 -11.08 13.96
C LEU A 172 -9.49 -10.60 15.43
N ARG A 173 -10.62 -9.98 15.75
CA ARG A 173 -11.00 -9.54 17.10
C ARG A 173 -12.18 -10.35 17.58
#